data_AF-A0A3A6FQM8-F1
#
_entry.id   AF-A0A3A6FQM8-F1
#
_cell.length_a   1.000
_cell.length_b   1.000
_cell.length_c   1.000
_cell.angle_alpha   90.00
_cell.angle_beta   90.00
_cell.angle_gamma   90.00
#
_symmetry.space_group_name_H-M   'P 1'
#
loop_
_entity.id
_entity.type
_entity.pdbx_description
1 polymer ?
#
loop_
_entity_poly.entity_id
_entity_poly.type
_entity_poly.pdbx_seq_one_letter_code
_entity_poly.pdbx_strand_id
1 'polypeptide(L)'
;MKIYNKKTFMSGVFLIVLGVPTLIINILEKDVDVNIVILAVTLSAFGFSSVIRSISCKKTKEDKLDELDERNCLIKLKVQSKSFQITQIVSFVLMFFLLVMGKVSGNKEFIIMGVGIAFALCALMFSEFCTSMYYEFKN
;
A
#
# COMPACT_ATOMS: atom_id res chain seq x y z
N MET A 1 18.78 -13.74 -17.99
CA MET A 1 17.87 -14.19 -16.91
C MET A 1 16.44 -14.21 -17.44
N LYS A 2 15.70 -15.31 -17.30
CA LYS A 2 14.26 -15.35 -17.62
C LYS A 2 13.47 -14.83 -16.41
N ILE A 3 12.59 -13.86 -16.63
CA ILE A 3 11.67 -13.35 -15.60
C ILE A 3 10.43 -14.23 -15.63
N TYR A 4 10.16 -14.97 -14.56
CA TYR A 4 9.04 -15.92 -14.50
C TYR A 4 7.77 -15.27 -13.96
N ASN A 5 7.89 -14.26 -13.08
CA ASN A 5 6.77 -13.48 -12.57
C ASN A 5 6.95 -11.98 -12.84
N LYS A 6 6.33 -11.50 -13.94
CA LYS A 6 6.44 -10.10 -14.38
C LYS A 6 5.80 -9.11 -13.41
N LYS A 7 4.73 -9.49 -12.70
CA LYS A 7 4.06 -8.61 -11.72
C LYS A 7 4.92 -8.37 -10.48
N THR A 8 5.45 -9.43 -9.88
CA THR A 8 6.32 -9.33 -8.70
C THR A 8 7.64 -8.63 -9.03
N PHE A 9 8.15 -8.82 -10.25
CA PHE A 9 9.31 -8.09 -10.74
C PHE A 9 9.03 -6.58 -10.81
N MET A 10 7.93 -6.15 -11.43
CA MET A 10 7.57 -4.73 -11.54
C MET A 10 7.34 -4.08 -10.18
N SER A 11 6.70 -4.79 -9.24
CA SER A 11 6.53 -4.31 -7.86
C SER A 11 7.88 -4.14 -7.15
N GLY A 12 8.80 -5.10 -7.31
CA GLY A 12 10.15 -5.00 -6.76
C GLY A 12 10.96 -3.84 -7.34
N VAL A 13 10.89 -3.63 -8.66
CA VAL A 13 11.54 -2.50 -9.35
C VAL A 13 10.97 -1.17 -8.85
N PHE A 14 9.65 -1.07 -8.72
CA PHE A 14 8.99 0.13 -8.19
C PHE A 14 9.49 0.48 -6.78
N LEU A 15 9.62 -0.50 -5.89
CA LEU A 15 10.14 -0.29 -4.53
C LEU A 15 11.60 0.17 -4.53
N ILE A 16 12.44 -0.35 -5.43
CA ILE A 16 13.84 0.10 -5.57
C ILE A 16 13.88 1.55 -6.09
N VAL A 17 13.03 1.90 -7.06
CA VAL A 17 12.94 3.26 -7.61
C VAL A 17 12.44 4.26 -6.56
N LEU A 18 11.67 3.84 -5.56
CA LEU A 18 11.31 4.71 -4.45
C LEU A 18 12.41 4.79 -3.38
N GLY A 19 13.03 3.66 -3.01
CA GLY A 19 14.00 3.59 -1.92
C GLY A 19 15.39 4.15 -2.25
N VAL A 20 15.89 3.95 -3.48
CA VAL A 20 17.26 4.38 -3.83
C VAL A 20 17.38 5.90 -3.97
N PRO A 21 16.48 6.61 -4.67
CA PRO A 21 16.54 8.06 -4.75
C PRO A 21 16.30 8.75 -3.41
N THR A 22 15.44 8.20 -2.55
CA THR A 22 15.23 8.75 -1.20
C THR A 22 16.49 8.67 -0.34
N LEU A 23 17.26 7.57 -0.43
CA LEU A 23 18.59 7.51 0.20
C LEU A 23 19.56 8.54 -0.36
N ILE A 24 19.60 8.72 -1.69
CA ILE A 24 20.52 9.65 -2.34
C ILE A 24 20.22 11.10 -1.92
N ILE A 25 18.95 11.51 -1.96
CA ILE A 25 18.53 12.87 -1.58
C ILE A 25 18.90 13.16 -0.12
N ASN A 26 18.63 12.22 0.78
CA ASN A 26 18.91 12.38 2.21
C ASN A 26 20.41 12.53 2.51
N ILE A 27 21.27 11.80 1.77
CA ILE A 27 22.74 11.95 1.86
C ILE A 27 23.19 13.30 1.29
N LEU A 28 22.55 13.79 0.21
CA LEU A 28 22.91 15.03 -0.48
C LEU A 28 22.57 16.28 0.35
N GLU A 29 21.44 16.26 1.05
CA GLU A 29 21.00 17.36 1.93
C GLU A 29 21.82 17.49 3.21
N LYS A 30 22.66 16.50 3.56
CA LYS A 30 23.47 16.43 4.80
C LYS A 30 22.68 16.48 6.12
N ASP A 31 21.37 16.63 6.07
CA ASP A 31 20.44 16.47 7.19
C ASP A 31 19.95 15.02 7.23
N VAL A 32 20.77 14.15 7.82
CA VAL A 32 20.52 12.71 7.83
C VAL A 32 19.50 12.38 8.90
N ASP A 33 18.22 12.33 8.50
CA ASP A 33 17.17 11.80 9.35
C ASP A 33 17.23 10.26 9.37
N VAL A 34 17.59 9.72 10.52
CA VAL A 34 17.73 8.28 10.76
C VAL A 34 16.45 7.51 10.39
N ASN A 35 15.26 8.11 10.58
CA ASN A 35 13.99 7.46 10.23
C ASN A 35 13.85 7.30 8.71
N ILE A 36 14.26 8.31 7.94
CA ILE A 36 14.20 8.30 6.48
C ILE A 36 15.19 7.29 5.92
N VAL A 37 16.39 7.20 6.50
CA VAL A 37 17.38 6.20 6.13
C VAL A 37 16.87 4.78 6.40
N ILE A 38 16.31 4.51 7.59
CA ILE A 38 15.76 3.19 7.93
C ILE A 38 14.63 2.80 6.97
N LEU A 39 13.72 3.73 6.69
CA LEU A 39 12.61 3.52 5.75
C LEU A 39 13.13 3.15 4.36
N ALA A 40 14.07 3.92 3.84
CA ALA A 40 14.57 3.75 2.50
C ALA A 40 15.42 2.48 2.34
N VAL A 41 16.24 2.11 3.34
CA VAL A 41 16.94 0.81 3.39
C VAL A 41 15.94 -0.36 3.38
N THR A 42 14.88 -0.27 4.18
CA THR A 42 13.85 -1.32 4.26
C THR A 42 13.14 -1.48 2.92
N LEU A 43 12.73 -0.38 2.29
CA LEU A 43 12.09 -0.38 0.96
C LEU A 43 13.00 -0.99 -0.10
N SER A 44 14.27 -0.61 -0.14
CA SER A 44 15.26 -1.18 -1.06
C SER A 44 15.45 -2.67 -0.82
N ALA A 45 15.58 -3.13 0.43
CA ALA A 45 15.75 -4.55 0.77
C ALA A 45 14.54 -5.40 0.33
N PHE A 46 13.32 -4.92 0.57
CA PHE A 46 12.09 -5.57 0.09
C PHE A 46 12.01 -5.60 -1.44
N GLY A 47 12.42 -4.51 -2.10
CA GLY A 47 12.50 -4.42 -3.56
C GLY A 47 13.46 -5.45 -4.16
N PHE A 48 14.69 -5.52 -3.66
CA PHE A 48 15.69 -6.49 -4.11
C PHE A 48 15.25 -7.94 -3.87
N SER A 49 14.68 -8.23 -2.70
CA SER A 49 14.15 -9.57 -2.37
C SER A 49 13.05 -10.00 -3.36
N SER A 50 12.14 -9.08 -3.70
CA SER A 50 11.06 -9.32 -4.66
C SER A 50 11.58 -9.57 -6.08
N VAL A 51 12.60 -8.82 -6.51
CA VAL A 51 13.27 -9.02 -7.80
C VAL A 51 13.95 -10.39 -7.85
N ILE A 52 14.73 -10.77 -6.83
CA ILE A 52 15.40 -12.08 -6.78
C ILE A 52 14.38 -13.22 -6.81
N ARG A 53 13.28 -13.09 -6.07
CA ARG A 53 12.19 -14.09 -6.03
C ARG A 53 11.52 -14.24 -7.39
N SER A 54 11.26 -13.14 -8.11
CA SER A 54 10.59 -13.13 -9.41
C SER A 54 11.38 -13.80 -10.56
N ILE A 55 12.70 -13.95 -10.37
CA ILE A 55 13.60 -14.61 -11.32
C ILE A 55 13.74 -16.11 -10.99
N SER A 56 13.33 -16.55 -9.79
CA SER A 56 13.38 -17.96 -9.42
C SER A 56 12.17 -18.74 -9.98
N CYS A 57 12.45 -19.69 -10.88
CA CYS A 57 11.45 -20.56 -11.50
C CYS A 57 10.70 -21.44 -10.48
N LYS A 58 11.40 -21.96 -9.46
CA LYS A 58 10.82 -22.86 -8.44
C LYS A 58 9.80 -22.13 -7.57
N LYS A 59 10.18 -20.97 -7.03
CA LYS A 59 9.28 -20.12 -6.22
C LYS A 59 8.09 -19.60 -7.02
N THR A 60 8.27 -19.32 -8.32
CA THR A 60 7.16 -18.88 -9.18
C THR A 60 6.16 -20.02 -9.49
N LYS A 61 6.60 -21.28 -9.54
CA LYS A 61 5.70 -22.42 -9.73
C LYS A 61 4.88 -22.72 -8.48
N GLU A 62 5.51 -22.63 -7.30
CA GLU A 62 4.82 -22.72 -6.00
C GLU A 62 3.78 -21.59 -5.86
N ASP A 63 4.16 -20.33 -6.14
CA ASP A 63 3.25 -19.18 -6.11
C ASP A 63 2.05 -19.35 -7.07
N LYS A 64 2.24 -19.97 -8.25
CA LYS A 64 1.16 -20.24 -9.21
C LYS A 64 0.23 -21.36 -8.78
N LEU A 65 0.74 -22.39 -8.09
CA LEU A 65 -0.09 -23.48 -7.57
C LEU A 65 -0.95 -22.97 -6.41
N ASP A 66 -0.38 -22.14 -5.53
CA ASP A 66 -1.12 -21.52 -4.42
C ASP A 66 -2.19 -20.53 -4.89
N GLU A 67 -1.99 -19.85 -6.03
CA GLU A 67 -2.98 -18.92 -6.59
C GLU A 67 -4.16 -19.61 -7.28
N LEU A 68 -3.99 -20.87 -7.72
CA LEU A 68 -5.04 -21.67 -8.37
C LEU A 68 -5.89 -22.50 -7.38
N ASP A 69 -5.48 -22.59 -6.12
CA ASP A 69 -6.28 -23.24 -5.08
C ASP A 69 -7.52 -22.39 -4.78
N GLU A 70 -8.71 -22.95 -5.00
CA GLU A 70 -10.00 -22.32 -4.77
C GLU A 70 -10.14 -21.77 -3.35
N ARG A 71 -9.60 -22.50 -2.36
CA ARG A 71 -9.61 -22.07 -0.96
C ARG A 71 -8.79 -20.79 -0.79
N ASN A 72 -7.62 -20.71 -1.40
CA ASN A 72 -6.76 -19.53 -1.34
C ASN A 72 -7.38 -18.35 -2.08
N CYS A 73 -8.06 -18.59 -3.20
CA CYS A 73 -8.81 -17.57 -3.92
C CYS A 73 -9.93 -16.96 -3.03
N LEU A 74 -10.71 -17.81 -2.35
CA LEU A 74 -11.76 -17.36 -1.44
C LEU A 74 -11.18 -16.58 -0.24
N ILE A 75 -10.08 -17.08 0.35
CA ILE A 75 -9.38 -16.37 1.42
C ILE A 75 -8.90 -15.00 0.92
N LYS A 76 -8.28 -14.92 -0.26
CA LYS A 76 -7.78 -13.68 -0.85
C LYS A 76 -8.89 -12.64 -1.04
N LEU A 77 -10.04 -13.05 -1.57
CA LEU A 77 -11.20 -12.16 -1.73
C LEU A 77 -11.75 -11.67 -0.38
N LYS A 78 -11.88 -12.57 0.61
CA LYS A 78 -12.31 -12.19 1.97
C LYS A 78 -11.32 -11.23 2.63
N VAL A 79 -10.02 -11.50 2.51
CA VAL A 79 -8.96 -10.64 3.02
C VAL A 79 -8.99 -9.29 2.33
N GLN A 80 -9.16 -9.24 1.00
CA GLN A 80 -9.22 -7.97 0.27
C GLN A 80 -10.42 -7.13 0.72
N SER A 81 -11.60 -7.73 0.85
CA SER A 81 -12.80 -7.04 1.35
C SER A 81 -12.61 -6.56 2.80
N LYS A 82 -12.08 -7.41 3.68
CA LYS A 82 -11.87 -7.04 5.10
C LYS A 82 -10.77 -6.01 5.29
N SER A 83 -9.66 -6.11 4.56
CA SER A 83 -8.59 -5.11 4.59
C SER A 83 -9.09 -3.75 4.12
N PHE A 84 -9.99 -3.70 3.14
CA PHE A 84 -10.61 -2.46 2.70
C PHE A 84 -11.47 -1.81 3.79
N GLN A 85 -12.33 -2.59 4.44
CA GLN A 85 -13.15 -2.14 5.59
C GLN A 85 -12.27 -1.66 6.75
N ILE A 86 -11.20 -2.40 7.08
CA ILE A 86 -10.25 -2.01 8.12
C ILE A 86 -9.57 -0.68 7.75
N THR A 87 -9.16 -0.51 6.49
CA THR A 87 -8.52 0.73 6.03
C THR A 87 -9.46 1.92 6.17
N GLN A 88 -10.74 1.78 5.79
CA GLN A 88 -11.74 2.82 6.00
C GLN A 88 -11.90 3.19 7.48
N ILE A 89 -11.99 2.20 8.38
CA ILE A 89 -12.12 2.44 9.83
C ILE A 89 -10.89 3.16 10.37
N VAL A 90 -9.69 2.70 10.02
CA VAL A 90 -8.43 3.31 10.47
C VAL A 90 -8.31 4.74 9.96
N SER A 91 -8.59 4.97 8.67
CA SER A 91 -8.58 6.32 8.09
C SER A 91 -9.63 7.22 8.75
N PHE A 92 -10.80 6.70 9.11
CA PHE A 92 -11.85 7.47 9.80
C PHE A 92 -11.41 7.89 11.20
N VAL A 93 -10.85 6.96 11.98
CA VAL A 93 -10.30 7.25 13.30
C VAL A 93 -9.18 8.30 13.19
N LEU A 94 -8.26 8.15 12.24
CA LEU A 94 -7.16 9.09 12.02
C LEU A 94 -7.65 10.48 11.62
N MET A 95 -8.63 10.57 10.70
CA MET A 95 -9.29 11.81 10.32
C MET A 95 -9.90 12.51 11.54
N PHE A 96 -10.61 11.78 12.39
CA PHE A 96 -11.23 12.33 13.59
C PHE A 96 -10.18 12.89 14.55
N PHE A 97 -9.10 12.14 14.81
CA PHE A 97 -8.00 12.61 15.65
C PHE A 97 -7.35 13.90 15.13
N LEU A 98 -7.07 13.99 13.83
CA LEU A 98 -6.48 15.18 13.22
C LEU A 98 -7.38 16.41 13.32
N LEU A 99 -8.69 16.25 13.13
CA LEU A 99 -9.66 17.34 13.27
C LEU A 99 -9.77 17.83 14.73
N VAL A 100 -9.82 16.91 15.69
CA VAL A 100 -9.83 17.27 17.12
C VAL A 100 -8.53 17.98 17.51
N MET A 101 -7.39 17.45 17.08
CA MET A 101 -6.08 18.04 17.37
C MET A 101 -5.91 19.41 16.70
N GLY A 102 -6.40 19.59 15.47
CA GLY A 102 -6.42 20.87 14.78
C GLY A 102 -7.28 21.91 15.51
N LYS A 103 -8.45 21.50 16.03
CA LYS A 103 -9.30 22.38 16.83
C LYS A 103 -8.66 22.78 18.17
N VAL A 104 -8.02 21.84 18.87
CA VAL A 104 -7.37 22.09 20.17
C VAL A 104 -6.10 22.92 20.01
N SER A 105 -5.28 22.61 19.01
CA SER A 105 -4.01 23.29 18.76
C SER A 105 -4.16 24.63 18.04
N GLY A 106 -5.32 24.91 17.43
CA GLY A 106 -5.56 26.10 16.61
C GLY A 106 -4.80 26.14 15.28
N ASN A 107 -4.06 25.07 14.96
CA ASN A 107 -3.26 25.00 13.73
C ASN A 107 -4.12 24.48 12.56
N LYS A 108 -4.25 25.31 11.53
CA LYS A 108 -5.07 25.04 10.34
C LYS A 108 -4.52 23.89 9.49
N GLU A 109 -3.23 23.61 9.56
CA GLU A 109 -2.58 22.52 8.81
C GLU A 109 -3.15 21.14 9.17
N PHE A 110 -3.41 20.88 10.46
CA PHE A 110 -4.01 19.62 10.90
C PHE A 110 -5.45 19.46 10.41
N ILE A 111 -6.19 20.57 10.30
CA ILE A 111 -7.54 20.56 9.75
C ILE A 111 -7.50 20.24 8.26
N ILE A 112 -6.59 20.88 7.51
CA ILE A 112 -6.42 20.62 6.07
C ILE A 112 -6.05 19.15 5.82
N MET A 113 -5.11 18.60 6.60
CA MET A 113 -4.75 17.18 6.52
C MET A 113 -5.94 16.27 6.84
N GLY A 114 -6.70 16.56 7.89
CA GLY A 114 -7.91 15.81 8.26
C GLY A 114 -8.96 15.83 7.14
N VAL A 115 -9.19 16.98 6.52
CA VAL A 115 -10.10 17.14 5.37
C VAL A 115 -9.61 16.34 4.15
N GLY A 116 -8.31 16.31 3.89
CA GLY A 116 -7.73 15.48 2.83
C GLY A 116 -8.01 13.98 3.03
N ILE A 117 -7.88 13.49 4.27
CA ILE A 117 -8.24 12.10 4.61
C ILE A 117 -9.75 11.87 4.48
N ALA A 118 -10.57 12.84 4.85
CA ALA A 118 -12.02 12.75 4.67
C ALA A 118 -12.42 12.62 3.19
N PHE A 119 -11.76 13.36 2.31
CA PHE A 119 -11.98 13.22 0.87
C PHE A 119 -11.60 11.82 0.37
N ALA A 120 -10.45 11.28 0.81
CA ALA A 120 -10.04 9.92 0.47
C ALA A 120 -11.06 8.87 0.96
N LEU A 121 -11.60 9.03 2.16
CA LEU A 121 -12.65 8.18 2.71
C LEU A 121 -13.94 8.22 1.88
N CYS A 122 -14.38 9.41 1.46
CA CYS A 122 -15.52 9.54 0.56
C CYS A 122 -15.30 8.77 -0.74
N ALA A 123 -14.11 8.85 -1.35
CA ALA A 123 -13.78 8.10 -2.55
C ALA A 123 -13.79 6.57 -2.32
N LEU A 124 -13.29 6.10 -1.17
CA LEU A 124 -13.32 4.69 -0.79
C LEU A 124 -14.74 4.17 -0.62
N MET A 125 -15.59 4.90 0.12
CA MET A 125 -17.00 4.53 0.32
C MET A 125 -17.78 4.56 -1.01
N PHE A 126 -17.51 5.53 -1.86
CA PHE A 126 -18.13 5.61 -3.19
C PHE A 126 -17.74 4.42 -4.07
N SER A 127 -16.46 4.01 -4.05
CA SER A 127 -16.00 2.82 -4.77
C SER A 127 -16.69 1.55 -4.28
N GLU A 128 -16.87 1.37 -2.98
CA GLU A 128 -17.60 0.24 -2.40
C GLU A 128 -19.07 0.24 -2.85
N PHE A 129 -19.72 1.39 -2.80
CA PHE A 129 -21.09 1.54 -3.28
C PHE A 129 -21.24 1.19 -4.76
N CYS A 130 -20.40 1.77 -5.63
CA CYS A 130 -20.44 1.48 -7.07
C CYS A 130 -20.18 0.01 -7.38
N THR A 131 -19.23 -0.62 -6.68
CA THR A 131 -18.95 -2.04 -6.89
C THR A 131 -20.08 -2.93 -6.40
N SER A 132 -20.69 -2.63 -5.25
CA SER A 132 -21.87 -3.34 -4.74
C SER A 132 -23.02 -3.27 -5.75
N MET A 133 -23.36 -2.07 -6.23
CA MET A 133 -24.42 -1.88 -7.23
C MET A 133 -24.13 -2.64 -8.53
N TYR A 134 -22.88 -2.61 -9.03
CA TYR A 134 -22.52 -3.32 -10.26
C TYR A 134 -22.73 -4.83 -10.15
N TYR A 135 -22.36 -5.44 -9.02
CA TYR A 135 -22.54 -6.87 -8.83
C TYR A 135 -23.98 -7.25 -8.50
N GLU A 136 -24.74 -6.40 -7.80
CA GLU A 136 -26.18 -6.60 -7.59
C GLU A 136 -26.98 -6.51 -8.89
N PHE A 137 -26.71 -5.54 -9.77
CA PHE A 137 -27.43 -5.41 -11.04
C PHE A 137 -27.12 -6.52 -12.05
N LYS A 138 -25.97 -7.18 -11.91
CA LYS A 138 -25.54 -8.23 -12.82
C LYS A 138 -26.10 -9.61 -12.44
N ASN A 139 -26.63 -9.74 -11.23
CA ASN A 139 -27.16 -10.98 -10.67
C ASN A 139 -28.69 -10.94 -10.60
#